data_AF-A0A2K8L1P2-F1
#
_entry.id   AF-A0A2K8L1P2-F1
#
_cell.length_a   1.000
_cell.length_b   1.000
_cell.length_c   1.000
_cell.angle_alpha   90.00
_cell.angle_beta   90.00
_cell.angle_gamma   90.00
#
_symmetry.space_group_name_H-M   'P 1'
#
loop_
_entity.id
_entity.type
_entity.pdbx_description
1 polymer ?
#
loop_
_entity_poly.entity_id
_entity_poly.type
_entity_poly.pdbx_seq_one_letter_code
_entity_poly.pdbx_strand_id
1 'polypeptide(L)'
;MKANKYTSAIIDNARNAFVSMDIQGKILDWNPKAERLFGFSHDEAVGRNLTETIIPPELRDAHTAGLKHYLETGEHKVLNQHVEINALHKNGSIVPVELTIVPTESDDEPIFIAFIRDLTERNEASEHLKESLIRIRKGLIGTIQVISNAVESRDPYTAGHQLRVAKLARAIAQELGLDAEVIEGVRMGAIIHDIGKLHLPAEILSKPGNLTELDTVWLRPIRMRASIF
;
A
#
# COMPACT_ATOMS: atom_id res chain seq x y z
N MET A 1 -42.07 21.13 -16.81
CA MET A 1 -41.04 21.84 -16.00
C MET A 1 -41.37 21.74 -14.51
N LYS A 2 -41.02 20.64 -13.84
CA LYS A 2 -41.12 20.48 -12.36
C LYS A 2 -40.32 19.27 -11.82
N ALA A 3 -39.12 19.05 -12.36
CA ALA A 3 -38.20 17.98 -11.90
C ALA A 3 -36.90 18.55 -11.30
N ASN A 4 -36.87 19.83 -10.91
CA ASN A 4 -35.63 20.61 -10.88
C ASN A 4 -35.23 21.17 -9.49
N LYS A 5 -35.25 20.34 -8.44
CA LYS A 5 -34.69 20.77 -7.12
C LYS A 5 -34.13 19.63 -6.27
N TYR A 6 -34.75 18.44 -6.35
CA TYR A 6 -34.29 17.26 -5.61
C TYR A 6 -33.04 16.64 -6.23
N THR A 7 -32.91 16.65 -7.56
CA THR A 7 -31.73 16.12 -8.27
C THR A 7 -30.47 16.93 -7.96
N SER A 8 -30.53 18.27 -8.06
CA SER A 8 -29.42 19.12 -7.63
C SER A 8 -29.11 18.97 -6.14
N ALA A 9 -30.11 18.92 -5.25
CA ALA A 9 -29.86 18.77 -3.82
C ALA A 9 -29.19 17.43 -3.43
N ILE A 10 -29.47 16.35 -4.17
CA ILE A 10 -28.82 15.04 -3.99
C ILE A 10 -27.38 15.06 -4.53
N ILE A 11 -27.14 15.75 -5.65
CA ILE A 11 -25.82 15.92 -6.26
C ILE A 11 -24.93 16.88 -5.44
N ASP A 12 -25.51 17.95 -4.88
CA ASP A 12 -24.84 18.95 -4.06
C ASP A 12 -24.48 18.41 -2.67
N ASN A 13 -25.26 17.45 -2.15
CA ASN A 13 -24.96 16.71 -0.92
C ASN A 13 -24.21 15.40 -1.16
N ALA A 14 -23.97 15.02 -2.41
CA ALA A 14 -23.12 13.88 -2.70
C ALA A 14 -21.70 14.20 -2.21
N ARG A 15 -21.06 13.23 -1.54
CA ARG A 15 -19.68 13.40 -1.06
C ARG A 15 -18.66 13.51 -2.20
N ASN A 16 -19.08 13.23 -3.42
CA ASN A 16 -18.22 13.09 -4.59
C ASN A 16 -18.28 14.35 -5.47
N ALA A 17 -17.20 14.58 -6.20
CA ALA A 17 -17.19 15.52 -7.31
C ALA A 17 -18.16 15.04 -8.40
N PHE A 18 -18.86 15.99 -9.00
CA PHE A 18 -19.81 15.75 -10.08
C PHE A 18 -19.41 16.58 -11.28
N VAL A 19 -19.31 15.90 -12.43
CA VAL A 19 -18.98 16.51 -13.72
C VAL A 19 -19.92 15.91 -14.76
N SER A 20 -20.48 16.73 -15.65
CA SER A 20 -21.19 16.20 -16.82
C SER A 20 -20.64 16.79 -18.12
N MET A 21 -20.81 16.04 -19.22
CA MET A 21 -20.43 16.49 -20.55
C MET A 21 -21.42 16.03 -21.62
N ASP A 22 -21.45 16.75 -22.74
CA ASP A 22 -22.18 16.36 -23.95
C ASP A 22 -21.41 15.31 -24.77
N ILE A 23 -22.01 14.87 -25.90
CA ILE A 23 -21.39 13.93 -26.84
C ILE A 23 -20.11 14.43 -27.51
N GLN A 24 -19.87 15.75 -27.49
CA GLN A 24 -18.65 16.36 -28.03
C GLN A 24 -17.54 16.46 -26.97
N GLY A 25 -17.83 16.03 -25.74
CA GLY A 25 -16.91 16.12 -24.60
C GLY A 25 -16.84 17.51 -23.99
N LYS A 26 -17.81 18.38 -24.26
CA LYS A 26 -17.89 19.72 -23.66
C LYS A 26 -18.55 19.62 -22.28
N ILE A 27 -17.94 20.22 -21.27
CA ILE A 27 -18.43 20.21 -19.90
C ILE A 27 -19.73 21.01 -19.82
N LEU A 28 -20.78 20.39 -19.27
CA LEU A 28 -22.10 20.99 -19.08
C LEU A 28 -22.33 21.44 -17.63
N ASP A 29 -21.83 20.69 -16.65
CA ASP A 29 -22.03 20.96 -15.22
C ASP A 29 -20.80 20.57 -14.41
N TRP A 30 -20.59 21.27 -13.30
CA TRP A 30 -19.38 21.23 -12.48
C TRP A 30 -19.66 21.64 -11.03
N ASN A 31 -19.84 20.67 -10.13
CA ASN A 31 -20.24 21.01 -8.76
C ASN A 31 -19.09 21.58 -7.90
N PRO A 32 -19.39 22.21 -6.74
CA PRO A 32 -18.35 22.72 -5.83
C PRO A 32 -17.37 21.68 -5.27
N LYS A 33 -17.66 20.39 -5.40
CA LYS A 33 -16.70 19.32 -5.04
C LYS A 33 -15.69 19.10 -6.15
N ALA A 34 -16.10 19.15 -7.42
CA ALA A 34 -15.21 19.16 -8.57
C ALA A 34 -14.28 20.39 -8.56
N GLU A 35 -14.79 21.56 -8.17
CA GLU A 35 -13.96 22.76 -8.02
C GLU A 35 -12.80 22.55 -7.04
N ARG A 36 -13.11 21.98 -5.87
CA ARG A 36 -12.09 21.69 -4.86
C ARG A 36 -11.13 20.59 -5.30
N LEU A 37 -11.62 19.59 -6.04
CA LEU A 37 -10.83 18.45 -6.47
C LEU A 37 -9.87 18.78 -7.61
N PHE A 38 -10.25 19.64 -8.55
CA PHE A 38 -9.46 19.90 -9.77
C PHE A 38 -8.97 21.35 -9.89
N GLY A 39 -9.44 22.26 -9.04
CA GLY A 39 -8.96 23.64 -8.96
C GLY A 39 -9.56 24.60 -10.00
N PHE A 40 -10.48 24.13 -10.85
CA PHE A 40 -11.25 24.97 -11.78
C PHE A 40 -12.56 25.39 -11.12
N SER A 41 -12.88 26.68 -11.15
CA SER A 41 -14.24 27.11 -10.81
C SER A 41 -15.25 26.61 -11.84
N HIS A 42 -16.53 26.54 -11.46
CA HIS A 42 -17.63 26.19 -12.36
C HIS A 42 -17.59 27.02 -13.64
N ASP A 43 -17.46 28.34 -13.52
CA ASP A 43 -17.46 29.26 -14.67
C ASP A 43 -16.22 29.11 -15.56
N GLU A 44 -15.10 28.62 -15.01
CA GLU A 44 -13.93 28.28 -15.81
C GLU A 44 -14.10 26.94 -16.53
N ALA A 45 -14.72 25.95 -15.88
CA ALA A 45 -14.82 24.58 -16.38
C ALA A 45 -15.93 24.42 -17.41
N VAL A 46 -17.13 24.96 -17.13
CA VAL A 46 -18.30 24.80 -18.00
C VAL A 46 -18.03 25.39 -19.38
N GLY A 47 -18.34 24.61 -20.40
CA GLY A 47 -18.12 24.95 -21.79
C GLY A 47 -16.73 24.62 -22.35
N ARG A 48 -15.77 24.18 -21.52
CA ARG A 48 -14.48 23.65 -21.99
C ARG A 48 -14.58 22.19 -22.41
N ASN A 49 -13.60 21.71 -23.17
CA ASN A 49 -13.47 20.28 -23.43
C ASN A 49 -12.92 19.56 -22.19
N LEU A 50 -13.56 18.47 -21.77
CA LEU A 50 -13.16 17.67 -20.61
C LEU A 50 -11.72 17.17 -20.73
N THR A 51 -11.34 16.75 -21.95
CA THR A 51 -10.05 16.14 -22.27
C THR A 51 -8.88 17.10 -22.06
N GLU A 52 -9.11 18.39 -22.33
CA GLU A 52 -8.12 19.44 -22.13
C GLU A 52 -8.08 19.96 -20.68
N THR A 53 -9.12 19.67 -19.89
CA THR A 53 -9.31 20.24 -18.56
C THR A 53 -8.76 19.32 -17.47
N ILE A 54 -9.22 18.06 -17.43
CA ILE A 54 -8.88 17.12 -16.32
C ILE A 54 -8.31 15.77 -16.76
N ILE A 55 -8.16 15.53 -18.07
CA ILE A 55 -7.61 14.26 -18.56
C ILE A 55 -6.11 14.43 -18.85
N PRO A 56 -5.23 13.61 -18.22
CA PRO A 56 -3.80 13.61 -18.52
C PRO A 56 -3.52 13.36 -20.01
N PRO A 57 -2.51 14.00 -20.61
CA PRO A 57 -2.20 13.90 -22.04
C PRO A 57 -2.17 12.47 -22.58
N GLU A 58 -1.57 11.55 -21.84
CA GLU A 58 -1.41 10.14 -22.19
C GLU A 58 -2.73 9.34 -22.22
N LEU A 59 -3.80 9.86 -21.60
CA LEU A 59 -5.11 9.21 -21.55
C LEU A 59 -6.12 9.82 -22.54
N ARG A 60 -5.80 10.92 -23.20
CA ARG A 60 -6.72 11.69 -24.06
C ARG A 60 -7.21 10.90 -25.28
N ASP A 61 -6.30 10.22 -25.95
CA ASP A 61 -6.63 9.42 -27.14
C ASP A 61 -7.51 8.23 -26.76
N ALA A 62 -7.19 7.56 -25.65
CA ALA A 62 -7.98 6.45 -25.12
C ALA A 62 -9.39 6.90 -24.73
N HIS A 63 -9.52 8.05 -24.07
CA HIS A 63 -10.81 8.64 -23.72
C HIS A 63 -11.64 8.96 -24.97
N THR A 64 -11.04 9.64 -25.96
CA THR A 64 -11.73 10.02 -27.20
C THR A 64 -12.18 8.80 -27.99
N ALA A 65 -11.33 7.77 -28.09
CA ALA A 65 -11.68 6.50 -28.74
C ALA A 65 -12.81 5.77 -27.99
N GLY A 66 -12.79 5.78 -26.66
CA GLY A 66 -13.83 5.19 -25.82
C GLY A 66 -15.20 5.88 -26.00
N LEU A 67 -15.21 7.21 -26.02
CA LEU A 67 -16.42 8.00 -26.26
C LEU A 67 -17.00 7.71 -27.65
N LYS A 68 -16.16 7.76 -28.69
CA LYS A 68 -16.58 7.46 -30.07
C LYS A 68 -17.16 6.05 -30.19
N HIS A 69 -16.49 5.06 -29.61
CA HIS A 69 -16.97 3.68 -29.64
C HIS A 69 -18.35 3.54 -28.99
N TYR A 70 -18.56 4.15 -27.82
CA TYR A 70 -19.86 4.13 -27.15
C TYR A 70 -20.96 4.78 -28.00
N LEU A 71 -20.69 5.92 -28.64
CA LEU A 71 -21.65 6.60 -29.51
C LEU A 71 -22.02 5.76 -30.76
N GLU A 72 -21.11 4.90 -31.23
CA GLU A 72 -21.34 4.02 -32.39
C GLU A 72 -22.04 2.70 -32.03
N THR A 73 -21.73 2.10 -30.88
CA THR A 73 -22.15 0.73 -30.54
C THR A 73 -23.11 0.64 -29.35
N GLY A 74 -23.19 1.68 -28.52
CA GLY A 74 -23.82 1.62 -27.19
C GLY A 74 -23.07 0.75 -26.17
N GLU A 75 -21.98 0.11 -26.58
CA GLU A 75 -21.14 -0.73 -25.71
C GLU A 75 -20.10 0.12 -24.97
N HIS A 76 -19.79 -0.29 -23.74
CA HIS A 76 -18.87 0.45 -22.89
C HIS A 76 -17.90 -0.47 -22.16
N LYS A 77 -16.67 0.00 -22.00
CA LYS A 77 -15.66 -0.64 -21.14
C LYS A 77 -15.63 -0.09 -19.71
N VAL A 78 -16.19 1.10 -19.48
CA VAL A 78 -15.96 1.90 -18.25
C VAL A 78 -17.27 2.34 -17.58
N LEU A 79 -18.42 2.27 -18.25
CA LEU A 79 -19.70 2.68 -17.64
C LEU A 79 -20.15 1.64 -16.60
N ASN A 80 -20.78 2.12 -15.52
CA ASN A 80 -21.25 1.30 -14.38
C ASN A 80 -20.18 0.49 -13.63
N GLN A 81 -18.89 0.80 -13.81
CA GLN A 81 -17.80 0.22 -13.02
C GLN A 81 -17.09 1.30 -12.21
N HIS A 82 -16.56 0.92 -11.05
CA HIS A 82 -15.63 1.76 -10.30
C HIS A 82 -14.25 1.59 -10.92
N VAL A 83 -13.73 2.64 -11.55
CA VAL A 83 -12.40 2.62 -12.16
C VAL A 83 -11.51 3.63 -11.47
N GLU A 84 -10.38 3.17 -10.95
CA GLU A 84 -9.32 4.02 -10.41
C GLU A 84 -8.43 4.50 -11.57
N ILE A 85 -8.35 5.81 -11.78
CA ILE A 85 -7.52 6.44 -12.82
C ILE A 85 -6.82 7.68 -12.28
N ASN A 86 -5.88 8.19 -13.06
CA ASN A 86 -5.23 9.48 -12.81
C ASN A 86 -5.97 10.59 -13.54
N ALA A 87 -6.27 11.67 -12.83
CA ALA A 87 -6.81 12.90 -13.38
C ALA A 87 -5.82 14.06 -13.21
N LEU A 88 -5.96 15.10 -14.03
CA LEU A 88 -5.12 16.28 -14.03
C LEU A 88 -5.79 17.41 -13.23
N HIS A 89 -5.09 17.96 -12.25
CA HIS A 89 -5.48 19.17 -11.55
C HIS A 89 -4.99 20.41 -12.32
N LYS A 90 -5.67 21.56 -12.17
CA LYS A 90 -5.35 22.85 -12.83
C LYS A 90 -3.88 23.29 -12.68
N ASN A 91 -3.25 22.95 -11.56
CA ASN A 91 -1.84 23.26 -11.27
C ASN A 91 -0.84 22.29 -11.95
N GLY A 92 -1.31 21.32 -12.73
CA GLY A 92 -0.50 20.31 -13.40
C GLY A 92 -0.18 19.05 -12.58
N SER A 93 -0.59 18.99 -11.31
CA SER A 93 -0.43 17.77 -10.50
C SER A 93 -1.43 16.69 -10.91
N ILE A 94 -1.04 15.43 -10.67
CA ILE A 94 -1.89 14.26 -10.90
C ILE A 94 -2.62 13.92 -9.61
N VAL A 95 -3.92 13.74 -9.71
CA VAL A 95 -4.79 13.34 -8.60
C VAL A 95 -5.34 11.94 -8.91
N PRO A 96 -5.08 10.95 -8.05
CA PRO A 96 -5.69 9.64 -8.19
C PRO A 96 -7.17 9.73 -7.84
N VAL A 97 -8.04 9.29 -8.75
CA VAL A 97 -9.49 9.35 -8.58
C VAL A 97 -10.14 8.01 -8.89
N GLU A 98 -11.20 7.70 -8.15
CA GLU A 98 -12.15 6.66 -8.51
C GLU A 98 -13.33 7.34 -9.20
N LEU A 99 -13.74 6.86 -10.38
CA LEU A 99 -14.90 7.41 -11.06
C LEU A 99 -15.89 6.36 -11.51
N THR A 100 -17.15 6.79 -11.61
CA THR A 100 -18.26 6.05 -12.17
C THR A 100 -18.98 6.95 -13.17
N ILE A 101 -19.14 6.46 -14.40
CA ILE A 101 -19.80 7.22 -15.47
C ILE A 101 -21.16 6.57 -15.77
N VAL A 102 -22.19 7.42 -15.83
CA VAL A 102 -23.57 7.05 -16.14
C VAL A 102 -23.99 7.85 -17.38
N PRO A 103 -24.31 7.20 -18.50
CA PRO A 103 -24.94 7.87 -19.62
C PRO A 103 -26.42 8.13 -19.29
N THR A 104 -26.93 9.29 -19.67
CA THR A 104 -28.37 9.60 -19.60
C THR A 104 -28.77 10.45 -20.80
N GLU A 105 -30.07 10.69 -20.98
CA GLU A 105 -30.59 11.44 -22.12
C GLU A 105 -31.11 12.80 -21.64
N SER A 106 -30.78 13.86 -22.37
CA SER A 106 -31.31 15.20 -22.18
C SER A 106 -31.66 15.77 -23.55
N ASP A 107 -32.90 16.23 -23.73
CA ASP A 107 -33.40 16.79 -25.00
C ASP A 107 -33.10 15.91 -26.25
N ASP A 108 -33.29 14.58 -26.13
CA ASP A 108 -32.99 13.56 -27.15
C ASP A 108 -31.49 13.40 -27.52
N GLU A 109 -30.57 14.01 -26.78
CA GLU A 109 -29.13 13.78 -26.93
C GLU A 109 -28.51 13.07 -25.70
N PRO A 110 -27.55 12.14 -25.90
CA PRO A 110 -26.83 11.51 -24.81
C PRO A 110 -25.95 12.53 -24.06
N ILE A 111 -26.05 12.53 -22.74
CA ILE A 111 -25.12 13.22 -21.85
C ILE A 111 -24.44 12.22 -20.92
N PHE A 112 -23.21 12.52 -20.54
CA PHE A 112 -22.41 11.67 -19.67
C PHE A 112 -22.25 12.34 -18.33
N ILE A 113 -22.58 11.63 -17.26
CA ILE A 113 -22.44 12.10 -15.89
C ILE A 113 -21.36 11.27 -15.21
N ALA A 114 -20.35 11.93 -14.64
CA ALA A 114 -19.29 11.31 -13.87
C ALA A 114 -19.39 11.69 -12.39
N PHE A 115 -19.42 10.68 -11.53
CA PHE A 115 -19.20 10.83 -10.10
C PHE A 115 -17.76 10.46 -9.79
N ILE A 116 -17.02 11.37 -9.17
CA ILE A 116 -15.58 11.26 -8.99
C ILE A 116 -15.24 11.39 -7.50
N ARG A 117 -14.45 10.45 -7.00
CA ARG A 117 -13.98 10.40 -5.62
C ARG A 117 -12.46 10.54 -5.59
N ASP A 118 -11.99 11.46 -4.76
CA ASP A 118 -10.56 11.62 -4.48
C ASP A 118 -10.02 10.42 -3.69
N LEU A 119 -8.91 9.85 -4.15
CA LEU A 119 -8.20 8.76 -3.48
C LEU A 119 -6.91 9.23 -2.80
N THR A 120 -6.58 10.53 -2.84
CA THR A 120 -5.32 11.08 -2.32
C THR A 120 -5.11 10.72 -0.85
N GLU A 121 -6.04 11.12 0.04
CA GLU A 121 -5.93 10.83 1.48
C GLU A 121 -5.84 9.31 1.77
N ARG A 122 -6.59 8.49 1.02
CA ARG A 122 -6.57 7.03 1.17
C ARG A 122 -5.20 6.46 0.80
N ASN A 123 -4.64 6.89 -0.32
CA ASN A 123 -3.37 6.41 -0.82
C ASN A 123 -2.22 6.90 0.07
N GLU A 124 -2.24 8.15 0.51
CA GLU A 124 -1.28 8.70 1.46
C GLU A 124 -1.30 7.95 2.79
N ALA A 125 -2.50 7.69 3.35
CA ALA A 125 -2.64 6.91 4.58
C ALA A 125 -2.10 5.48 4.43
N SER A 126 -2.37 4.83 3.28
CA SER A 126 -1.88 3.49 2.97
C SER A 126 -0.35 3.44 2.88
N GLU A 127 0.26 4.41 2.19
CA GLU A 127 1.72 4.49 2.09
C GLU A 127 2.37 4.84 3.43
N HIS A 128 1.81 5.78 4.21
CA HIS A 128 2.30 6.07 5.55
C HIS A 128 2.25 4.86 6.49
N LEU A 129 1.19 4.06 6.42
CA LEU A 129 1.09 2.82 7.19
C LEU A 129 2.19 1.83 6.79
N LYS A 130 2.39 1.63 5.48
CA LYS A 130 3.41 0.74 4.93
C LYS A 130 4.82 1.17 5.34
N GLU A 131 5.14 2.46 5.24
CA GLU A 131 6.41 3.01 5.70
C GLU A 131 6.62 2.80 7.21
N SER A 132 5.56 2.99 8.00
CA SER A 132 5.60 2.78 9.45
C SER A 132 5.87 1.31 9.79
N LEU A 133 5.23 0.37 9.11
CA LEU A 133 5.47 -1.07 9.27
C LEU A 133 6.92 -1.44 8.91
N ILE A 134 7.46 -0.89 7.82
CA ILE A 134 8.86 -1.10 7.43
C ILE A 134 9.80 -0.56 8.52
N ARG A 135 9.52 0.62 9.08
CA ARG A 135 10.31 1.23 10.14
C ARG A 135 10.30 0.41 11.43
N ILE A 136 9.11 -0.05 11.85
CA ILE A 136 8.93 -0.92 13.02
C ILE A 136 9.69 -2.24 12.81
N ARG A 137 9.55 -2.88 11.65
CA ARG A 137 10.27 -4.13 11.32
C ARG A 137 11.79 -3.95 11.40
N LYS A 138 12.34 -2.86 10.85
CA LYS A 138 13.77 -2.55 10.93
C LYS A 138 14.23 -2.36 12.39
N GLY A 139 13.44 -1.66 13.21
CA GLY A 139 13.74 -1.47 14.63
C GLY A 139 13.77 -2.78 15.43
N LEU A 140 12.80 -3.67 15.19
CA LEU A 140 12.74 -5.00 15.82
C LEU A 140 13.96 -5.84 15.46
N ILE A 141 14.32 -5.91 14.17
CA ILE A 141 15.51 -6.64 13.70
C ILE A 141 16.78 -6.08 14.36
N GLY A 142 16.92 -4.76 14.42
CA GLY A 142 18.06 -4.11 15.09
C GLY A 142 18.15 -4.47 16.58
N THR A 143 17.02 -4.48 17.29
CA THR A 143 16.96 -4.84 18.72
C THR A 143 17.37 -6.29 18.95
N ILE A 144 16.84 -7.21 18.14
CA ILE A 144 17.23 -8.62 18.18
C ILE A 144 18.73 -8.77 17.98
N GLN A 145 19.31 -8.04 17.02
CA GLN A 145 20.73 -8.11 16.72
C GLN A 145 21.61 -7.59 17.87
N VAL A 146 21.17 -6.55 18.59
CA VAL A 146 21.86 -6.06 19.80
C VAL A 146 21.82 -7.12 20.90
N ILE A 147 20.67 -7.75 21.15
CA ILE A 147 20.55 -8.83 22.13
C ILE A 147 21.46 -10.00 21.74
N SER A 148 21.37 -10.47 20.49
CA SER A 148 22.21 -11.54 19.93
C SER A 148 23.70 -11.27 20.13
N ASN A 149 24.17 -10.06 19.80
CA ASN A 149 25.57 -9.66 20.02
C ASN A 149 25.94 -9.64 21.51
N ALA A 150 25.05 -9.21 22.39
CA ALA A 150 25.28 -9.25 23.84
C ALA A 150 25.37 -10.69 24.37
N VAL A 151 24.55 -11.62 23.85
CA VAL A 151 24.68 -13.06 24.17
C VAL A 151 26.04 -13.57 23.73
N GLU A 152 26.45 -13.25 22.51
CA GLU A 152 27.72 -13.66 21.92
C GLU A 152 28.91 -13.10 22.73
N SER A 153 28.81 -11.89 23.29
CA SER A 153 29.87 -11.30 24.13
C SER A 153 30.17 -12.09 25.41
N ARG A 154 29.24 -12.93 25.88
CA ARG A 154 29.46 -13.83 27.04
C ARG A 154 30.24 -15.09 26.66
N ASP A 155 30.47 -15.32 25.37
CA ASP A 155 31.24 -16.42 24.82
C ASP A 155 32.37 -15.88 23.93
N PRO A 156 33.60 -15.74 24.47
CA PRO A 156 34.75 -15.19 23.75
C PRO A 156 35.10 -15.91 22.44
N TYR A 157 34.62 -17.15 22.24
CA TYR A 157 34.99 -18.01 21.12
C TYR A 157 34.06 -17.90 19.91
N THR A 158 32.90 -17.25 20.04
CA THR A 158 31.89 -17.19 18.96
C THR A 158 31.71 -15.80 18.35
N ALA A 159 32.63 -14.86 18.61
CA ALA A 159 32.58 -13.51 18.05
C ALA A 159 32.40 -13.46 16.50
N GLY A 160 31.36 -12.76 16.06
CA GLY A 160 30.88 -12.63 14.69
C GLY A 160 30.37 -13.93 14.05
N HIS A 161 30.29 -15.04 14.79
CA HIS A 161 29.88 -16.33 14.25
C HIS A 161 28.44 -16.27 13.75
N GLN A 162 27.52 -15.68 14.53
CA GLN A 162 26.12 -15.58 14.17
C GLN A 162 25.91 -14.82 12.86
N LEU A 163 26.66 -13.73 12.64
CA LEU A 163 26.61 -12.96 11.41
C LEU A 163 27.16 -13.74 10.21
N ARG A 164 28.24 -14.53 10.40
CA ARG A 164 28.80 -15.38 9.35
C ARG A 164 27.84 -16.49 8.95
N VAL A 165 27.22 -17.16 9.92
CA VAL A 165 26.20 -18.19 9.68
C VAL A 165 25.00 -17.59 8.96
N ALA A 166 24.51 -16.43 9.40
CA ALA A 166 23.38 -15.76 8.75
C ALA A 166 23.67 -15.37 7.30
N LYS A 167 24.88 -14.88 7.01
CA LYS A 167 25.31 -14.59 5.63
C LYS A 167 25.35 -15.85 4.76
N LEU A 168 25.92 -16.94 5.28
CA LEU A 168 26.03 -18.21 4.56
C LEU A 168 24.66 -18.84 4.33
N ALA A 169 23.81 -18.89 5.36
CA ALA A 169 22.46 -19.43 5.28
C ALA A 169 21.61 -18.67 4.26
N ARG A 170 21.75 -17.34 4.19
CA ARG A 170 21.12 -16.51 3.16
C ARG A 170 21.60 -16.86 1.75
N ALA A 171 22.91 -17.00 1.56
CA ALA A 171 23.49 -17.34 0.25
C ALA A 171 23.02 -18.73 -0.22
N ILE A 172 22.98 -19.71 0.68
CA ILE A 172 22.45 -21.05 0.38
C ILE A 172 20.96 -20.96 0.01
N ALA A 173 20.16 -20.24 0.78
CA ALA A 173 18.73 -20.06 0.49
C ALA A 173 18.48 -19.37 -0.86
N GLN A 174 19.32 -18.41 -1.25
CA GLN A 174 19.29 -17.78 -2.57
C GLN A 174 19.63 -18.76 -3.70
N GLU A 175 20.68 -19.57 -3.52
CA GLU A 175 21.09 -20.57 -4.52
C GLU A 175 20.03 -21.67 -4.71
N LEU A 176 19.30 -22.00 -3.64
CA LEU A 176 18.17 -22.93 -3.68
C LEU A 176 16.91 -22.35 -4.36
N GLY A 177 16.94 -21.08 -4.78
CA GLY A 177 15.81 -20.43 -5.45
C GLY A 177 14.60 -20.23 -4.54
N LEU A 178 14.80 -20.10 -3.23
CA LEU A 178 13.71 -19.89 -2.28
C LEU A 178 13.12 -18.48 -2.41
N ASP A 179 11.85 -18.32 -2.02
CA ASP A 179 11.20 -17.02 -2.01
C ASP A 179 11.89 -16.04 -1.06
N ALA A 180 11.85 -14.75 -1.40
CA ALA A 180 12.51 -13.69 -0.63
C ALA A 180 12.09 -13.66 0.85
N GLU A 181 10.84 -13.99 1.15
CA GLU A 181 10.33 -14.07 2.51
C GLU A 181 10.98 -15.24 3.29
N VAL A 182 11.13 -16.39 2.63
CA VAL A 182 11.78 -17.58 3.21
C VAL A 182 13.27 -17.33 3.43
N ILE A 183 13.95 -16.71 2.46
CA ILE A 183 15.37 -16.32 2.57
C ILE A 183 15.59 -15.42 3.79
N GLU A 184 14.73 -14.42 3.98
CA GLU A 184 14.83 -13.51 5.12
C GLU A 184 14.51 -14.21 6.44
N GLY A 185 13.54 -15.13 6.46
CA GLY A 185 13.26 -15.99 7.62
C GLY A 185 14.46 -16.83 8.03
N VAL A 186 15.13 -17.48 7.07
CA VAL A 186 16.36 -18.28 7.30
C VAL A 186 17.49 -17.41 7.85
N ARG A 187 17.71 -16.23 7.26
CA ARG A 187 18.72 -15.27 7.73
C ARG A 187 18.46 -14.84 9.17
N MET A 188 17.22 -14.51 9.50
CA MET A 188 16.82 -14.11 10.86
C MET A 188 16.99 -15.24 11.86
N GLY A 189 16.54 -16.45 11.50
CA GLY A 189 16.71 -17.65 12.32
C GLY A 189 18.18 -17.91 12.67
N ALA A 190 19.09 -17.75 11.70
CA ALA A 190 20.52 -17.89 11.92
C ALA A 190 21.12 -16.85 12.89
N ILE A 191 20.58 -15.62 12.95
CA ILE A 191 21.04 -14.59 13.91
C ILE A 191 20.61 -14.93 15.34
N ILE A 192 19.44 -15.54 15.51
CA ILE A 192 18.84 -15.79 16.83
C ILE A 192 18.99 -17.23 17.31
N HIS A 193 19.57 -18.13 16.51
CA HIS A 193 19.57 -19.58 16.80
C HIS A 193 20.15 -19.91 18.19
N ASP A 194 21.13 -19.11 18.63
CA ASP A 194 21.85 -19.31 19.89
C ASP A 194 21.27 -18.52 21.07
N ILE A 195 20.15 -17.81 20.89
CA ILE A 195 19.52 -16.99 21.95
C ILE A 195 19.14 -17.83 23.18
N GLY A 196 18.88 -19.13 23.00
CA GLY A 196 18.57 -20.07 24.08
C GLY A 196 19.69 -20.21 25.13
N LYS A 197 20.95 -19.92 24.76
CA LYS A 197 22.11 -19.97 25.66
C LYS A 197 22.08 -18.91 26.75
N LEU A 198 21.22 -17.87 26.64
CA LEU A 198 21.08 -16.80 27.64
C LEU A 198 20.87 -17.30 29.07
N HIS A 199 20.13 -18.40 29.22
CA HIS A 199 19.73 -18.95 30.53
C HIS A 199 20.75 -19.95 31.10
N LEU A 200 21.90 -20.11 30.46
CA LEU A 200 22.99 -20.99 30.90
C LEU A 200 24.08 -20.17 31.61
N PRO A 201 24.60 -20.65 32.74
CA PRO A 201 25.80 -20.10 33.38
C PRO A 201 27.01 -20.15 32.43
N ALA A 202 27.90 -19.16 32.54
CA ALA A 202 29.09 -19.08 31.67
C ALA A 202 30.01 -20.30 31.88
N GLU A 203 30.07 -20.79 33.12
CA GLU A 203 30.85 -21.95 33.54
C GLU A 203 30.43 -23.24 32.84
N ILE A 204 29.16 -23.34 32.44
CA ILE A 204 28.63 -24.48 31.67
C ILE A 204 28.89 -24.28 30.17
N LEU A 205 28.72 -23.05 29.67
CA LEU A 205 28.97 -22.73 28.27
C LEU A 205 30.43 -22.91 27.87
N SER A 206 31.36 -22.59 28.76
CA SER A 206 32.81 -22.66 28.52
C SER A 206 33.47 -23.90 29.14
N LYS A 207 32.71 -24.88 29.64
CA LYS A 207 33.26 -26.05 30.32
C LYS A 207 34.04 -26.93 29.32
N PRO A 208 35.34 -27.18 29.54
CA PRO A 208 36.07 -28.14 28.71
C PRO A 208 35.65 -29.58 29.05
N GLY A 209 35.39 -30.40 28.02
CA GLY A 209 35.00 -31.80 28.17
C GLY A 209 33.49 -32.02 28.25
N ASN A 210 33.08 -33.21 28.69
CA ASN A 210 31.66 -33.58 28.75
C ASN A 210 30.95 -32.93 29.94
N LEU A 211 29.66 -32.61 29.76
CA LEU A 211 28.79 -32.16 30.85
C LEU A 211 28.56 -33.30 31.85
N THR A 212 28.60 -32.96 33.13
CA THR A 212 28.24 -33.86 34.23
C THR A 212 26.72 -33.87 34.42
N GLU A 213 26.19 -34.88 35.10
CA GLU A 213 24.74 -34.96 35.38
C GLU A 213 24.20 -33.70 36.08
N LEU A 214 24.98 -33.10 36.98
CA LEU A 214 24.63 -31.84 37.65
C LEU A 214 24.58 -30.65 36.69
N ASP A 215 25.43 -30.63 35.66
CA ASP A 215 25.39 -29.56 34.64
C ASP A 215 24.15 -29.69 33.73
N THR A 216 23.71 -30.92 33.45
CA THR A 216 22.54 -31.15 32.56
C THR A 216 21.24 -30.60 33.13
N VAL A 217 21.16 -30.36 34.45
CA VAL A 217 20.03 -29.67 35.10
C VAL A 217 19.81 -28.29 34.48
N TRP A 218 20.88 -27.60 34.09
CA TRP A 218 20.80 -26.30 33.46
C TRP A 218 20.32 -26.36 32.02
N LEU A 219 20.37 -27.51 31.35
CA LEU A 219 19.81 -27.67 30.00
C LEU A 219 18.29 -27.91 30.00
N ARG A 220 17.69 -28.17 31.16
CA ARG A 220 16.24 -28.37 31.28
C ARG A 220 15.49 -27.03 31.19
N PRO A 221 14.23 -27.03 30.69
CA PRO A 221 13.37 -25.86 30.70
C PRO A 221 13.31 -25.23 32.10
N ILE A 222 13.29 -23.90 32.19
CA ILE A 222 13.36 -23.15 33.47
C ILE A 222 12.34 -23.66 34.50
N ARG A 223 11.13 -24.02 34.06
CA ARG A 223 10.06 -24.57 34.92
C ARG A 223 10.41 -25.92 35.56
N MET A 224 11.33 -26.69 34.99
CA MET A 224 11.76 -28.00 35.47
C MET A 224 13.03 -27.94 36.33
N ARG A 225 13.60 -26.76 36.56
CA ARG A 225 14.82 -26.58 37.39
C ARG A 225 14.52 -26.52 38.89
N ALA A 226 13.27 -26.25 39.29
CA ALA A 226 12.86 -26.05 40.69
C ALA A 226 12.62 -27.35 41.48
N SER A 227 12.73 -28.53 40.87
CA SER A 227 12.46 -29.83 41.51
C SER A 227 13.67 -30.44 42.23
N ILE A 228 14.76 -29.70 42.38
CA ILE A 228 16.06 -30.22 42.86
C ILE A 228 16.57 -29.46 44.12
N PHE A 229 15.77 -28.54 44.67
CA PHE A 229 16.03 -27.92 45.98
C PHE A 229 14.89 -28.21 46.94
#